data_AF-A0A925CVN9-F1
#
_entry.id   AF-A0A925CVN9-F1
#
_cell.length_a   1.000
_cell.length_b   1.000
_cell.length_c   1.000
_cell.angle_alpha   90.00
_cell.angle_beta   90.00
_cell.angle_gamma   90.00
#
_symmetry.space_group_name_H-M   'P 1'
#
loop_
_entity.id
_entity.type
_entity.pdbx_description
1 polymer ?
#
loop_
_entity_poly.entity_id
_entity_poly.type
_entity_poly.pdbx_seq_one_letter_code
_entity_poly.pdbx_strand_id
1 'polypeptide(L)'
;MLSILLLVFLVGYALSFRAEGTSWVAAVRRTLGWAAIGGVTGFVIGFVGPMLFRPDAAQGPLLGVFLTGPAGFVLGLVVGIVREVRARMRAPDLL
;
A
#
# COMPACT_ATOMS: atom_id res chain seq x y z
N MET A 1 14.65 2.63 -4.89
CA MET A 1 13.17 2.59 -4.81
C MET A 1 12.60 1.25 -5.24
N LEU A 2 12.91 0.75 -6.44
CA LEU A 2 12.38 -0.53 -6.96
C LEU A 2 12.65 -1.73 -6.03
N SER A 3 13.84 -1.77 -5.41
CA SER A 3 14.24 -2.82 -4.47
C SER A 3 13.39 -2.87 -3.19
N ILE A 4 12.95 -1.73 -2.66
CA ILE A 4 12.11 -1.67 -1.45
C ILE A 4 10.69 -2.11 -1.78
N LEU A 5 10.14 -1.66 -2.93
CA LEU A 5 8.82 -2.07 -3.39
C LEU A 5 8.75 -3.58 -3.63
N LEU A 6 9.78 -4.14 -4.27
CA LEU A 6 9.90 -5.58 -4.47
C LEU A 6 10.00 -6.34 -3.15
N LEU A 7 10.76 -5.83 -2.19
CA LEU A 7 10.89 -6.48 -0.89
C LEU A 7 9.55 -6.50 -0.13
N VAL A 8 8.83 -5.37 -0.09
CA VAL A 8 7.50 -5.29 0.54
C VAL A 8 6.50 -6.19 -0.19
N PHE A 9 6.54 -6.20 -1.53
CA PHE A 9 5.70 -7.07 -2.34
C PHE A 9 6.00 -8.55 -2.12
N LEU A 10 7.28 -8.96 -2.10
CA LEU A 10 7.70 -10.34 -1.89
C LEU A 10 7.42 -10.83 -0.48
N VAL A 11 7.60 -9.98 0.53
CA VAL A 11 7.23 -10.29 1.92
C VAL A 11 5.70 -10.42 2.03
N GLY A 12 4.95 -9.48 1.47
CA GLY A 12 3.48 -9.57 1.43
C GLY A 12 2.98 -10.80 0.67
N TYR A 13 3.62 -11.12 -0.46
CA TYR A 13 3.35 -12.30 -1.26
C TYR A 13 3.67 -13.58 -0.49
N ALA A 14 4.86 -13.70 0.11
CA ALA A 14 5.26 -14.87 0.89
C ALA A 14 4.37 -15.11 2.12
N LEU A 15 3.95 -14.03 2.80
CA LEU A 15 2.96 -14.11 3.89
C LEU A 15 1.57 -14.52 3.39
N SER A 16 1.21 -14.14 2.15
CA SER A 16 -0.06 -14.52 1.52
C SER A 16 -0.03 -15.93 0.92
N PHE A 17 1.14 -16.41 0.48
CA PHE A 17 1.31 -17.70 -0.19
C PHE A 17 1.15 -18.90 0.74
N ARG A 18 1.21 -18.67 2.06
CA ARG A 18 0.83 -19.67 3.06
C ARG A 18 -0.69 -19.90 3.17
N ALA A 19 -1.50 -19.31 2.28
CA ALA A 19 -2.96 -19.47 2.27
C ALA A 19 -3.41 -20.43 1.15
N GLU A 20 -3.75 -21.67 1.51
CA GLU A 20 -4.36 -22.63 0.58
C GLU A 20 -5.84 -22.28 0.26
N GLY A 21 -6.24 -22.49 -1.01
CA GLY A 21 -7.62 -22.53 -1.51
C GLY A 21 -8.34 -21.18 -1.68
N THR A 22 -8.60 -20.75 -2.93
CA THR A 22 -9.52 -19.68 -3.44
C THR A 22 -9.56 -18.30 -2.75
N SER A 23 -8.90 -18.14 -1.60
CA SER A 23 -8.92 -17.07 -0.62
C SER A 23 -7.70 -16.15 -0.74
N TRP A 24 -6.62 -16.64 -1.36
CA TRP A 24 -5.40 -15.87 -1.60
C TRP A 24 -5.66 -14.68 -2.55
N VAL A 25 -6.49 -14.87 -3.58
CA VAL A 25 -6.87 -13.79 -4.51
C VAL A 25 -7.64 -12.71 -3.76
N ALA A 26 -8.53 -13.09 -2.84
CA ALA A 26 -9.29 -12.14 -2.03
C ALA A 26 -8.37 -11.39 -1.05
N ALA A 27 -7.39 -12.07 -0.44
CA ALA A 27 -6.39 -11.45 0.43
C ALA A 27 -5.49 -10.47 -0.33
N VAL A 28 -4.99 -10.87 -1.50
CA VAL A 28 -4.21 -10.00 -2.39
C VAL A 28 -5.04 -8.80 -2.84
N ARG A 29 -6.28 -9.01 -3.27
CA ARG A 29 -7.17 -7.92 -3.69
C ARG A 29 -7.43 -6.92 -2.57
N ARG A 30 -7.70 -7.39 -1.35
CA ARG A 30 -7.87 -6.52 -0.17
C ARG A 30 -6.58 -5.73 0.12
N THR A 31 -5.44 -6.39 0.06
CA THR A 31 -4.13 -5.78 0.34
C THR A 31 -3.77 -4.71 -0.70
N LEU A 32 -3.98 -5.01 -1.98
CA LEU A 32 -3.81 -4.05 -3.07
C LEU A 32 -4.83 -2.90 -2.99
N GLY A 33 -6.03 -3.14 -2.50
CA GLY A 33 -7.01 -2.08 -2.22
C GLY A 33 -6.47 -1.05 -1.22
N TRP A 34 -5.88 -1.51 -0.11
CA TRP A 34 -5.24 -0.62 0.86
C TRP A 34 -4.02 0.10 0.28
N ALA A 35 -3.22 -0.59 -0.52
CA ALA A 35 -2.11 0.00 -1.25
C ALA A 35 -2.56 1.12 -2.19
N ALA A 36 -3.60 0.89 -2.98
CA ALA A 36 -4.15 1.87 -3.90
C ALA A 36 -4.71 3.10 -3.15
N ILE A 37 -5.46 2.89 -2.07
CA ILE A 37 -5.98 3.99 -1.24
C ILE A 37 -4.83 4.83 -0.69
N GLY A 38 -3.82 4.20 -0.09
CA GLY A 38 -2.65 4.90 0.44
C GLY A 38 -1.87 5.65 -0.65
N GLY A 39 -1.66 5.01 -1.81
CA GLY A 39 -0.93 5.57 -2.94
C GLY A 39 -1.64 6.76 -3.56
N VAL A 40 -2.95 6.65 -3.81
CA VAL A 40 -3.76 7.76 -4.35
C VAL A 40 -3.81 8.91 -3.36
N THR A 41 -4.02 8.64 -2.07
CA THR A 41 -4.05 9.68 -1.03
C THR A 41 -2.71 10.42 -0.95
N GLY A 42 -1.61 9.67 -0.89
CA GLY A 42 -0.26 10.23 -0.86
C GLY A 42 0.06 11.02 -2.13
N PHE A 43 -0.34 10.51 -3.30
CA PHE A 43 -0.18 11.21 -4.57
C PHE A 43 -0.95 12.52 -4.57
N VAL A 44 -2.24 12.53 -4.24
CA VAL A 44 -3.07 13.74 -4.24
C VAL A 44 -2.50 14.78 -3.29
N ILE A 45 -2.10 14.39 -2.07
CA ILE A 45 -1.51 15.31 -1.09
C ILE A 45 -0.20 15.91 -1.61
N GLY A 46 0.73 15.11 -2.13
CA GLY A 46 2.02 15.61 -2.61
C GLY A 46 2.00 16.20 -4.02
N PHE A 47 0.94 15.98 -4.79
CA PHE A 47 0.75 16.59 -6.10
C PHE A 47 0.04 17.93 -5.97
N VAL A 48 -1.12 17.94 -5.31
CA VAL A 48 -1.98 19.13 -5.16
C VAL A 48 -1.48 20.03 -4.04
N GLY A 49 -0.92 19.49 -2.95
CA GLY A 49 -0.41 20.29 -1.84
C GLY A 49 0.60 21.35 -2.29
N PRO A 50 1.69 20.98 -2.99
CA PRO A 50 2.63 21.95 -3.52
C PRO A 50 2.02 22.94 -4.52
N MET A 51 1.06 22.51 -5.35
CA MET A 51 0.35 23.44 -6.25
C MET A 51 -0.43 24.52 -5.49
N LEU A 52 -0.95 24.20 -4.29
CA LEU A 52 -1.71 25.16 -3.48
C LEU A 52 -0.81 26.04 -2.59
N PHE A 53 0.22 25.46 -1.97
CA PHE A 53 1.04 26.15 -0.96
C PHE A 53 2.35 26.76 -1.51
N ARG A 54 2.84 26.26 -2.66
CA ARG A 54 4.06 26.72 -3.35
C ARG A 54 3.85 26.71 -4.88
N PRO A 55 2.87 27.47 -5.41
CA PRO A 55 2.54 27.48 -6.84
C PRO A 55 3.68 27.96 -7.75
N ASP A 56 4.63 28.71 -7.18
CA ASP A 56 5.86 29.19 -7.80
C ASP A 56 6.89 28.08 -8.05
N ALA A 57 6.78 26.96 -7.34
CA ALA A 57 7.64 25.80 -7.57
C ALA A 57 7.15 25.00 -8.79
N ALA A 58 7.80 25.21 -9.95
CA ALA A 58 7.52 24.48 -11.19
C ALA A 58 7.63 22.94 -11.07
N GLN A 59 8.28 22.44 -10.02
CA GLN A 59 8.45 21.02 -9.73
C GLN A 59 7.53 20.50 -8.60
N GLY A 60 6.62 21.32 -8.08
CA GLY A 60 5.70 20.93 -7.00
C GLY A 60 5.03 19.57 -7.20
N PRO A 61 4.50 19.24 -8.39
CA PRO A 61 3.80 17.98 -8.61
C PRO A 61 4.69 16.71 -8.58
N LEU A 62 6.01 16.87 -8.74
CA LEU A 62 6.96 15.76 -8.75
C LEU A 62 7.06 15.06 -7.39
N LEU A 63 6.80 15.79 -6.30
CA LEU A 63 6.73 15.25 -4.95
C LEU A 63 5.64 14.17 -4.86
N GLY A 64 4.46 14.46 -5.42
CA GLY A 64 3.34 13.54 -5.54
C GLY A 64 3.69 12.28 -6.31
N VAL A 65 4.30 12.44 -7.48
CA VAL A 65 4.59 11.34 -8.40
C VAL A 65 5.71 10.44 -7.89
N PHE A 66 6.81 11.01 -7.41
CA PHE A 66 8.03 10.25 -7.11
C PHE A 66 8.15 9.85 -5.64
N LEU A 67 7.52 10.57 -4.71
CA LEU A 67 7.73 10.31 -3.29
C LEU A 67 6.45 9.96 -2.56
N THR A 68 5.50 10.88 -2.43
CA THR A 68 4.37 10.68 -1.52
C THR A 68 3.36 9.67 -2.05
N GLY A 69 3.16 9.58 -3.37
CA GLY A 69 2.37 8.53 -4.00
C GLY A 69 2.95 7.13 -3.76
N PRO A 70 4.20 6.85 -4.19
CA PRO A 70 4.86 5.57 -3.93
C PRO A 70 4.98 5.23 -2.43
N ALA A 71 5.31 6.21 -1.58
CA ALA A 71 5.38 6.00 -0.13
C ALA A 71 4.00 5.66 0.46
N GLY A 72 2.95 6.37 0.05
CA GLY A 72 1.58 6.08 0.43
C GLY A 72 1.15 4.67 0.01
N PHE A 73 1.56 4.21 -1.17
CA PHE A 73 1.28 2.86 -1.65
C PHE A 73 1.94 1.79 -0.76
N VAL A 74 3.20 2.00 -0.38
CA VAL A 74 3.92 1.12 0.54
C VAL A 74 3.25 1.06 1.91
N LEU A 75 2.88 2.22 2.48
CA LEU A 75 2.18 2.28 3.76
C LEU A 75 0.83 1.55 3.67
N GLY A 76 0.09 1.74 2.58
CA GLY A 76 -1.15 1.04 2.30
C GLY A 76 -0.97 -0.48 2.20
N LEU A 77 0.09 -0.96 1.53
CA LEU A 77 0.44 -2.39 1.49
C LEU A 77 0.68 -2.94 2.91
N VAL A 78 1.48 -2.24 3.72
CA VAL A 78 1.77 -2.66 5.10
C VAL A 78 0.49 -2.75 5.93
N VAL A 79 -0.40 -1.76 5.82
CA VAL A 79 -1.70 -1.78 6.50
C VAL A 79 -2.53 -2.99 6.05
N GLY A 80 -2.61 -3.25 4.74
CA GLY A 80 -3.32 -4.39 4.18
C GLY A 80 -2.81 -5.73 4.72
N ILE A 81 -1.49 -5.93 4.71
CA ILE A 81 -0.83 -7.13 5.23
C ILE A 81 -1.12 -7.30 6.73
N VAL A 82 -0.93 -6.25 7.54
CA VAL A 82 -1.17 -6.30 8.98
C VAL A 82 -2.62 -6.64 9.30
N ARG A 83 -3.59 -6.09 8.56
CA ARG A 83 -5.01 -6.40 8.75
C ARG A 83 -5.33 -7.85 8.41
N GLU A 84 -4.79 -8.37 7.31
CA GLU A 84 -4.98 -9.74 6.89
C GLU A 84 -4.37 -10.74 7.90
N VAL A 85 -3.16 -10.46 8.39
CA VAL A 85 -2.50 -11.26 9.43
C VAL A 85 -3.31 -11.24 10.74
N ARG A 86 -3.77 -10.05 11.18
CA ARG A 86 -4.59 -9.92 12.41
C ARG A 86 -5.95 -10.60 12.29
N ALA A 87 -6.59 -10.56 11.13
CA ALA A 87 -7.87 -11.23 10.92
C ALA A 87 -7.74 -12.74 11.10
N ARG A 88 -6.62 -13.32 10.66
CA ARG A 88 -6.32 -14.75 10.78
C ARG A 88 -6.00 -15.17 12.22
N MET A 89 -5.27 -14.33 12.96
CA MET A 89 -4.98 -14.58 14.38
C MET A 89 -6.24 -14.56 15.27
N ARG A 90 -7.32 -13.92 14.82
CA ARG A 90 -8.60 -13.83 15.55
C ARG A 90 -9.61 -14.92 15.19
N ALA A 91 -9.28 -15.81 14.26
CA ALA A 91 -10.09 -16.98 13.91
C ALA A 91 -9.51 -18.35 14.39
N PRO A 92 -9.01 -18.55 15.63
CA PRO A 92 -8.60 -19.88 16.09
C PRO A 92 -9.74 -20.78 16.62
N ASP A 93 -10.92 -20.26 16.97
CA ASP A 93 -11.82 -20.95 17.93
C ASP A 93 -13.14 -21.54 17.37
N LEU A 94 -13.19 -21.99 16.10
CA LEU A 94 -14.43 -22.55 15.51
C LEU A 94 -14.26 -23.94 14.84
N LEU A 95 -13.29 -24.75 15.25
CA LEU A 95 -13.19 -26.16 14.87
C LEU A 95 -12.97 -27.06 16.09
#